data_AF-A0A6N8HT37-F1
#
_entry.id   AF-A0A6N8HT37-F1
#
_cell.length_a   1.000
_cell.length_b   1.000
_cell.length_c   1.000
_cell.angle_alpha   90.00
_cell.angle_beta   90.00
_cell.angle_gamma   90.00
#
_symmetry.space_group_name_H-M   'P 1'
#
loop_
_entity.id
_entity.type
_entity.pdbx_description
1 polymer ?
#
loop_
_entity_poly.entity_id
_entity_poly.type
_entity_poly.pdbx_seq_one_letter_code
_entity_poly.pdbx_strand_id
1 'polypeptide(L)' 'MIDLTWQVFSQTGNIETYLLMKELENENEMTVIKSQTQYRQTPLSD' A
#
# COMPACT_ATOMS: atom_id res chain seq x y z
N MET A 1 5.26 -0.36 6.88
CA MET A 1 4.18 -0.63 7.84
C MET A 1 3.87 -2.13 7.84
N ILE A 2 4.75 -2.97 8.37
CA ILE A 2 4.53 -4.43 8.41
C ILE A 2 4.12 -4.91 9.81
N ASP A 3 4.42 -4.11 10.84
CA ASP A 3 4.29 -4.55 12.24
C ASP A 3 2.83 -4.69 12.68
N LEU A 4 1.94 -3.76 12.33
CA LEU A 4 0.55 -3.80 12.83
C LEU A 4 -0.23 -5.00 12.27
N THR A 5 -0.21 -5.20 10.95
CA THR A 5 -0.94 -6.28 10.28
C THR A 5 -0.42 -7.66 10.70
N TRP A 6 0.90 -7.81 10.85
CA TRP A 6 1.50 -9.03 11.38
C TRP A 6 1.19 -9.25 12.85
N GLN A 7 1.18 -8.20 13.68
CA GLN A 7 0.83 -8.29 15.11
C GLN A 7 -0.62 -8.70 15.34
N VAL A 8 -1.56 -8.18 14.56
CA VAL A 8 -2.99 -8.56 14.66
C VAL A 8 -3.17 -10.03 14.28
N PHE A 9 -2.55 -10.47 13.19
CA PHE A 9 -2.59 -11.88 12.80
C PHE A 9 -1.93 -12.79 13.85
N SER A 10 -0.75 -12.43 14.35
CA SER A 10 -0.03 -13.24 15.34
C SER A 10 -0.79 -13.40 16.67
N GLN A 11 -1.61 -12.40 17.04
CA GLN A 11 -2.41 -12.44 18.27
C GLN A 11 -3.74 -13.17 18.09
N THR A 12 -4.38 -13.05 16.92
CA THR A 12 -5.75 -13.53 16.71
C THR A 12 -5.85 -14.80 15.87
N GLY A 13 -4.83 -15.08 15.05
CA GLY A 13 -4.85 -16.13 14.04
C GLY A 13 -5.93 -15.94 12.96
N ASN A 14 -6.61 -14.79 12.93
CA ASN A 14 -7.75 -14.57 12.05
C ASN A 14 -7.27 -14.17 10.66
N ILE A 15 -7.32 -15.12 9.73
CA ILE A 15 -6.87 -14.95 8.35
C ILE A 15 -7.73 -13.95 7.56
N GLU A 16 -9.04 -13.90 7.81
CA GLU A 16 -9.96 -12.99 7.13
C GLU A 16 -9.61 -11.53 7.43
N THR A 17 -9.32 -11.24 8.70
CA THR A 17 -8.90 -9.89 9.14
C THR A 17 -7.56 -9.50 8.51
N TYR A 18 -6.59 -10.42 8.47
CA TYR A 18 -5.30 -10.17 7.83
C TYR A 18 -5.42 -9.83 6.34
N LEU A 19 -6.26 -10.57 5.60
CA LEU A 19 -6.48 -10.32 4.18
C LEU A 19 -7.16 -8.96 3.93
N LEU A 20 -8.16 -8.62 4.73
CA LEU A 20 -8.82 -7.30 4.66
C LEU A 20 -7.84 -6.15 4.93
N MET A 21 -7.01 -6.28 5.97
CA MET A 21 -5.97 -5.28 6.28
C MET A 21 -4.95 -5.17 5.15
N LYS A 22 -4.57 -6.29 4.53
CA LYS A 22 -3.67 -6.32 3.39
C LYS A 22 -4.23 -5.63 2.15
N GLU A 23 -5.52 -5.78 1.90
CA GLU A 23 -6.19 -5.10 0.78
C GLU A 23 -6.16 -3.57 0.97
N LEU A 24 -6.46 -3.10 2.18
CA LEU A 24 -6.39 -1.67 2.53
C LEU A 24 -4.97 -1.08 2.45
N GLU A 25 -3.94 -1.86 2.80
CA GLU A 25 -2.53 -1.45 2.60
C GLU A 25 -2.23 -1.24 1.11
N ASN A 26 -2.65 -2.16 0.24
CA ASN A 26 -2.42 -2.09 -1.19
C ASN A 26 -3.13 -0.89 -1.85
N GLU A 27 -4.34 -0.55 -1.40
CA GLU A 27 -5.06 0.65 -1.87
C GLU A 27 -4.30 1.94 -1.57
N ASN A 28 -3.70 2.04 -0.37
CA ASN A 28 -2.91 3.19 0.03
C ASN A 28 -1.58 3.27 -0.74
N GLU A 29 -0.88 2.15 -0.96
CA GLU A 29 0.37 2.14 -1.73
C GLU A 29 0.17 2.55 -3.20
N MET A 30 -0.97 2.21 -3.81
CA MET A 30 -1.29 2.66 -5.16
C MET A 30 -1.37 4.19 -5.30
N THR A 31 -1.77 4.92 -4.26
CA THR A 31 -1.79 6.40 -4.29
C THR A 31 -0.38 7.01 -4.25
N VAL A 32 0.54 6.37 -3.56
CA VAL A 32 1.95 6.77 -3.47
C VAL A 32 2.71 6.47 -4.77
N ILE A 33 2.37 5.39 -5.47
CA ILE A 33 3.00 5.02 -6.75
C ILE A 33 2.47 5.89 -7.91
N LYS A 34 1.18 6.22 -7.91
CA LYS A 34 0.56 7.11 -8.92
C LYS A 34 1.10 8.53 -8.85
N SER A 35 1.40 9.03 -7.66
CA SER A 35 2.04 10.34 -7.51
C SER A 35 3.46 10.31 -8.10
N GLN A 36 4.27 9.29 -7.84
CA GLN A 36 5.66 9.22 -8.33
C GLN A 36 5.84 9.06 -9.85
N THR A 37 4.84 8.55 -10.57
CA THR A 37 4.94 8.33 -12.03
C THR A 37 4.58 9.56 -12.87
N GLN A 38 3.98 10.60 -12.30
CA GLN A 38 3.53 11.78 -13.05
C GLN A 38 4.61 12.87 -13.25
N TYR A 39 5.81 12.74 -12.68
CA TYR A 39 6.87 13.78 -12.76
C TYR A 39 7.96 13.53 -13.80
N ARG A 40 7.91 12.43 -14.59
CA ARG A 40 8.98 12.09 -15.54
C ARG A 40 8.74 12.59 -16.97
N GLN A 41 7.57 13.16 -17.28
CA GLN A 41 7.25 13.55 -18.67
C GLN A 41 6.84 15.01 -18.78
N THR A 42 7.79 15.93 -18.60
CA THR A 42 7.78 17.23 -19.29
C THR A 42 8.76 17.14 -20.46
N PRO A 43 8.31 17.00 -21.72
CA PRO A 43 9.17 17.29 -22.85
C PRO A 43 9.45 18.80 -22.79
N LEU A 44 10.68 19.15 -22.43
CA LEU A 44 11.17 20.52 -22.47
C LEU A 44 10.98 21.01 -23.91
N SER A 45 10.16 22.05 -24.07
CA SER A 45 10.02 22.76 -25.33
C SER A 45 11.31 23.50 -25.64
N ASP A 46 11.93 23.17 -26.77
CA ASP A 46 12.67 24.07 -27.65
C ASP A 46 12.41 23.62 -29.09
#